data_AF-A0AAP2HQE2-F1
#
_entry.id   AF-A0AAP2HQE2-F1
#
_cell.length_a   1.000
_cell.length_b   1.000
_cell.length_c   1.000
_cell.angle_alpha   90.00
_cell.angle_beta   90.00
_cell.angle_gamma   90.00
#
_symmetry.space_group_name_H-M   'P 1'
#
loop_
_entity.id
_entity.type
_entity.pdbx_description
1 polymer ?
#
loop_
_entity_poly.entity_id
_entity_poly.type
_entity_poly.pdbx_seq_one_letter_code
_entity_poly.pdbx_strand_id
1 'polypeptide(L)'
;MDLNPTLAQLSTVLRVTGAVSATAEYAGYGDSGDHFEIAIQWPANPAGNTDATEPTSTTSDSQDYPDFDARFENLVWDAVSSAGHDGWENNEGGGGTFTLLSDGTATLERYDNVENSNESMHEFGTDSELTTALNAVGSVLRSAGALSVTVEYTGCGDSGGVETITLQWPGSPGTPPASIAIPRLDYGSAASSTTDGKSMPDIEEHSFDDAIENLLYDAIDLAGHSGWENNDGGGGTFIVHADATARLEHCDNFTDTVNNSYIFGTGSHDASEGGEP
;
A
#
# COMPACT_ATOMS: atom_id res chain seq x y z
N MET A 1 15.03 23.76 -14.76
CA MET A 1 15.70 24.87 -14.06
C MET A 1 17.20 24.60 -14.09
N ASP A 2 18.06 25.61 -14.18
CA ASP A 2 19.52 25.41 -14.11
C ASP A 2 19.96 25.38 -12.64
N LEU A 3 20.34 24.21 -12.12
CA LEU A 3 20.72 23.99 -10.72
C LEU A 3 22.16 24.43 -10.41
N ASN A 4 22.99 24.57 -11.44
CA ASN A 4 24.42 24.85 -11.33
C ASN A 4 24.79 26.05 -10.43
N PRO A 5 24.14 27.22 -10.50
CA PRO A 5 24.50 28.35 -9.64
C PRO A 5 24.26 28.06 -8.16
N THR A 6 23.16 27.40 -7.81
CA THR A 6 22.82 27.07 -6.41
C THR A 6 23.72 25.96 -5.86
N LEU A 7 24.01 24.93 -6.66
CA LEU A 7 24.99 23.87 -6.34
C LEU A 7 26.37 24.46 -6.04
N ALA A 8 26.85 25.38 -6.87
CA ALA A 8 28.15 26.03 -6.67
C ALA A 8 28.21 26.88 -5.39
N GLN A 9 27.13 27.59 -5.07
CA GLN A 9 27.07 28.42 -3.86
C GLN A 9 27.06 27.56 -2.59
N LEU A 10 26.19 26.55 -2.51
CA LEU A 10 26.04 25.73 -1.30
C LEU A 10 27.24 24.79 -1.07
N SER A 11 27.82 24.21 -2.13
CA SER A 11 29.07 23.43 -2.00
C SER A 11 30.24 24.29 -1.53
N THR A 12 30.28 25.57 -1.91
CA THR A 12 31.26 26.52 -1.40
C THR A 12 31.07 26.78 0.10
N VAL A 13 29.83 26.90 0.58
CA VAL A 13 29.55 27.03 2.02
C VAL A 13 30.08 25.81 2.77
N LEU A 14 29.75 24.60 2.31
CA LEU A 14 30.26 23.35 2.91
C LEU A 14 31.78 23.33 2.98
N ARG A 15 32.45 23.69 1.88
CA ARG A 15 33.92 23.72 1.83
C ARG A 15 34.54 24.75 2.77
N VAL A 16 33.94 25.94 2.90
CA VAL A 16 34.44 27.02 3.77
C VAL A 16 34.25 26.69 5.24
N THR A 17 33.14 26.05 5.60
CA THR A 17 32.88 25.63 6.99
C THR A 17 33.69 24.40 7.37
N GLY A 18 34.12 23.60 6.37
CA GLY A 18 34.86 22.36 6.56
C GLY A 18 33.95 21.12 6.59
N ALA A 19 32.68 21.26 6.21
CA ALA A 19 31.78 20.15 6.00
C ALA A 19 32.13 19.38 4.71
N VAL A 20 31.88 18.09 4.71
CA VAL A 20 32.14 17.17 3.58
C VAL A 20 30.94 17.12 2.65
N SER A 21 29.73 17.03 3.23
CA SER A 21 28.46 16.96 2.52
C SER A 21 27.31 17.53 3.34
N ALA A 22 26.22 17.84 2.64
CA ALA A 22 24.89 17.98 3.20
C ALA A 22 23.98 16.94 2.54
N THR A 23 23.13 16.28 3.33
CA THR A 23 22.17 15.28 2.88
C THR A 23 20.80 15.68 3.37
N ALA A 24 19.81 15.67 2.48
CA ALA A 24 18.40 15.81 2.83
C ALA A 24 17.69 14.49 2.57
N GLU A 25 17.00 13.98 3.59
CA GLU A 25 15.97 12.96 3.42
C GLU A 25 14.62 13.66 3.32
N TYR A 26 13.84 13.31 2.30
CA TYR A 26 12.52 13.89 2.09
C TYR A 26 11.51 12.79 1.79
N ALA A 27 10.27 12.99 2.24
CA ALA A 27 9.13 12.19 1.87
C ALA A 27 7.86 13.06 1.86
N GLY A 28 6.92 12.72 0.99
CA GLY A 28 5.65 13.43 0.86
C GLY A 28 4.53 12.54 0.36
N TYR A 29 3.30 12.96 0.62
CA TYR A 29 2.07 12.34 0.14
C TYR A 29 1.11 13.46 -0.32
N GLY A 30 0.52 13.32 -1.51
CA GLY A 30 -0.40 14.33 -2.05
C GLY A 30 0.23 15.72 -2.23
N ASP A 31 -0.47 16.79 -1.86
CA ASP A 31 0.02 18.17 -1.98
C ASP A 31 0.92 18.63 -0.82
N SER A 32 1.21 17.74 0.14
CA SER A 32 1.90 18.05 1.38
C SER A 32 3.19 17.23 1.54
N GLY A 33 4.35 17.90 1.58
CA GLY A 33 5.61 17.28 1.98
C GLY A 33 5.66 17.17 3.51
N ASP A 34 5.50 15.97 4.07
CA ASP A 34 5.35 15.78 5.51
C ASP A 34 6.66 15.41 6.24
N HIS A 35 7.75 15.18 5.51
CA HIS A 35 9.05 14.93 6.11
C HIS A 35 10.20 15.54 5.31
N PHE A 36 11.04 16.32 5.98
CA PHE A 36 12.28 16.86 5.45
C PHE A 36 13.30 16.97 6.59
N GLU A 37 14.41 16.24 6.50
CA GLU A 37 15.50 16.27 7.48
C GLU A 37 16.82 16.53 6.78
N ILE A 38 17.58 17.52 7.27
CA ILE A 38 18.92 17.85 6.77
C ILE A 38 19.97 17.33 7.76
N ALA A 39 20.94 16.58 7.24
CA ALA A 39 22.12 16.15 7.96
C ALA A 39 23.39 16.72 7.31
N ILE A 40 24.28 17.29 8.13
CA ILE A 40 25.59 17.79 7.68
C ILE A 40 26.68 16.83 8.14
N GLN A 41 27.48 16.35 7.20
CA GLN A 41 28.61 15.48 7.52
C GLN A 41 29.91 16.27 7.67
N TRP A 42 30.56 16.14 8.83
CA TRP A 42 31.86 16.71 9.14
C TRP A 42 32.99 15.67 9.02
N PRO A 43 34.25 16.06 8.75
CA PRO A 43 35.37 15.15 8.72
C PRO A 43 35.65 14.56 10.12
N ALA A 44 36.16 13.32 10.17
CA ALA A 44 36.40 12.57 11.43
C ALA A 44 37.42 13.20 12.40
N ASN A 45 38.11 14.28 12.00
CA ASN A 45 39.00 15.06 12.85
C ASN A 45 38.98 16.53 12.37
N PRO A 46 38.06 17.37 12.86
CA PRO A 46 38.01 18.78 12.50
C PRO A 46 39.24 19.45 13.09
N ALA A 47 40.26 19.68 12.27
CA ALA A 47 41.50 20.30 12.73
C ALA A 47 41.20 21.74 13.20
N GLY A 48 41.04 21.93 14.52
CA GLY A 48 41.25 23.22 15.17
C GLY A 48 40.10 24.23 15.13
N ASN A 49 38.84 23.84 14.89
CA ASN A 49 37.70 24.68 15.23
C ASN A 49 36.83 23.95 16.27
N THR A 50 36.86 24.42 17.52
CA THR A 50 36.04 23.87 18.62
C THR A 50 34.61 24.41 18.60
N ASP A 51 34.28 25.18 17.57
CA ASP A 51 32.93 25.65 17.28
C ASP A 51 32.51 25.00 15.95
N ALA A 52 32.11 23.73 16.02
CA ALA A 52 31.40 23.05 14.94
C ALA A 52 29.99 23.64 14.86
N THR A 53 29.88 24.90 14.47
CA THR A 53 28.61 25.57 14.20
C THR A 53 28.05 25.00 12.90
N GLU A 54 26.74 24.81 12.85
CA GLU A 54 26.06 24.49 11.60
C GLU A 54 26.46 25.49 10.50
N PRO A 55 26.56 25.03 9.24
CA PRO A 55 26.92 25.90 8.14
C PRO A 55 25.94 27.07 8.06
N THR A 56 26.38 28.25 8.48
CA THR A 56 25.59 29.49 8.41
C THR A 56 26.12 30.37 7.28
N SER A 57 25.21 30.96 6.52
CA SER A 57 25.52 31.92 5.46
C SER A 57 26.10 33.21 6.07
N THR A 58 27.42 33.36 6.10
CA THR A 58 28.10 34.55 6.67
C THR A 58 28.22 35.74 5.70
N THR A 59 27.41 35.81 4.64
CA THR A 59 27.36 36.98 3.74
C THR A 59 26.19 37.91 4.06
N SER A 60 26.48 38.87 4.95
CA SER A 60 25.94 40.24 5.09
C SER A 60 24.67 40.65 4.30
N ASP A 61 23.70 41.16 5.07
CA ASP A 61 22.76 42.25 4.75
C ASP A 61 21.88 42.17 3.49
N SER A 62 21.11 41.10 3.35
CA SER A 62 19.82 41.20 2.66
C SER A 62 18.75 40.41 3.39
N GLN A 63 17.61 41.04 3.64
CA GLN A 63 16.39 40.42 4.19
C GLN A 63 15.73 39.42 3.22
N ASP A 64 16.42 39.01 2.14
CA ASP A 64 15.83 38.33 0.99
C ASP A 64 16.37 36.90 0.75
N TYR A 65 17.22 36.35 1.62
CA TYR A 65 17.64 34.95 1.55
C TYR A 65 17.67 34.28 2.92
N PRO A 66 16.97 33.14 3.11
CA PRO A 66 16.99 32.40 4.37
C PRO A 66 18.34 31.69 4.60
N ASP A 67 18.52 31.10 5.78
CA ASP A 67 19.71 30.34 6.20
C ASP A 67 20.03 29.16 5.26
N PHE A 68 21.15 28.47 5.51
CA PHE A 68 21.63 27.38 4.67
C PHE A 68 20.54 26.33 4.42
N ASP A 69 19.80 25.97 5.47
CA ASP A 69 18.79 24.92 5.46
C ASP A 69 17.68 25.22 4.45
N ALA A 70 17.08 26.41 4.51
CA ALA A 70 16.03 26.78 3.58
C ALA A 70 16.54 26.90 2.12
N ARG A 71 17.79 27.32 1.91
CA ARG A 71 18.40 27.33 0.56
C ARG A 71 18.70 25.93 0.05
N PHE A 72 19.10 25.03 0.95
CA PHE A 72 19.34 23.64 0.65
C PHE A 72 18.03 22.91 0.35
N GLU A 73 16.99 23.14 1.14
CA GLU A 73 15.63 22.65 0.89
C GLU A 73 15.09 23.09 -0.47
N ASN A 74 15.18 24.38 -0.81
CA ASN A 74 14.79 24.86 -2.14
C ASN A 74 15.59 24.18 -3.26
N LEU A 75 16.90 23.95 -3.07
CA LEU A 75 17.71 23.21 -4.04
C LEU A 75 17.21 21.76 -4.19
N VAL A 76 16.82 21.10 -3.11
CA VAL A 76 16.26 19.74 -3.17
C VAL A 76 14.98 19.74 -4.00
N TRP A 77 14.05 20.66 -3.74
CA TRP A 77 12.81 20.75 -4.51
C TRP A 77 13.06 21.10 -5.98
N ASP A 78 13.98 22.03 -6.27
CA ASP A 78 14.38 22.34 -7.65
C ASP A 78 14.97 21.10 -8.35
N ALA A 79 15.77 20.30 -7.65
CA ALA A 79 16.35 19.07 -8.17
C ALA A 79 15.30 18.00 -8.45
N VAL A 80 14.35 17.80 -7.52
CA VAL A 80 13.20 16.90 -7.66
C VAL A 80 12.35 17.30 -8.87
N SER A 81 11.98 18.58 -9.00
CA SER A 81 11.22 19.07 -10.15
C SER A 81 12.01 18.94 -11.45
N SER A 82 13.33 19.16 -11.45
CA SER A 82 14.15 19.01 -12.65
C SER A 82 14.27 17.56 -13.14
N ALA A 83 14.10 16.59 -12.23
CA ALA A 83 14.12 15.17 -12.53
C ALA A 83 12.78 14.64 -13.10
N GLY A 84 11.83 15.54 -13.42
CA GLY A 84 10.54 15.20 -14.03
C GLY A 84 9.48 14.76 -13.03
N HIS A 85 9.51 15.31 -11.82
CA HIS A 85 8.44 15.11 -10.85
C HIS A 85 7.58 16.38 -10.77
N ASP A 86 6.36 16.29 -11.29
CA ASP A 86 5.45 17.43 -11.43
C ASP A 86 4.55 17.61 -10.19
N GLY A 87 4.77 16.81 -9.14
CA GLY A 87 4.00 16.78 -7.90
C GLY A 87 3.51 15.35 -7.58
N TRP A 88 3.26 15.06 -6.31
CA TRP A 88 2.69 13.78 -5.85
C TRP A 88 1.19 13.70 -6.14
N GLU A 89 0.79 14.02 -7.38
CA GLU A 89 -0.61 14.22 -7.78
C GLU A 89 -1.46 12.95 -7.69
N ASN A 90 -0.82 11.80 -7.55
CA ASN A 90 -1.47 10.51 -7.44
C ASN A 90 -1.84 10.15 -5.97
N ASN A 91 -1.32 10.89 -4.97
CA ASN A 91 -1.61 10.71 -3.53
C ASN A 91 -0.99 9.45 -2.85
N GLU A 92 -0.21 8.65 -3.58
CA GLU A 92 0.53 7.49 -3.07
C GLU A 92 1.89 7.93 -2.48
N GLY A 93 2.34 9.13 -2.84
CA GLY A 93 3.52 9.75 -2.28
C GLY A 93 4.83 9.11 -2.74
N GLY A 94 5.86 9.31 -1.93
CA GLY A 94 7.20 8.80 -2.15
C GLY A 94 8.24 9.70 -1.49
N GLY A 95 9.49 9.57 -1.88
CA GLY A 95 10.55 10.33 -1.25
C GLY A 95 11.92 10.07 -1.85
N GLY A 96 12.94 10.32 -1.05
CA GLY A 96 14.31 10.06 -1.47
C GLY A 96 15.35 10.76 -0.62
N THR A 97 16.56 10.71 -1.15
CA THR A 97 17.73 11.33 -0.54
C THR A 97 18.42 12.20 -1.57
N PHE A 98 18.63 13.47 -1.23
CA PHE A 98 19.49 14.37 -1.99
C PHE A 98 20.78 14.61 -1.22
N THR A 99 21.93 14.37 -1.84
CA THR A 99 23.24 14.62 -1.23
C THR A 99 24.03 15.60 -2.09
N LEU A 100 24.54 16.66 -1.46
CA LEU A 100 25.48 17.61 -2.05
C LEU A 100 26.86 17.44 -1.41
N LEU A 101 27.87 17.19 -2.23
CA LEU A 101 29.27 17.15 -1.82
C LEU A 101 29.89 18.55 -1.89
N SER A 102 30.89 18.80 -1.04
CA SER A 102 31.67 20.05 -1.00
C SER A 102 32.46 20.36 -2.29
N ASP A 103 32.56 19.39 -3.21
CA ASP A 103 33.14 19.56 -4.55
C ASP A 103 32.14 20.06 -5.61
N GLY A 104 30.85 20.18 -5.27
CA GLY A 104 29.79 20.64 -6.16
C GLY A 104 29.05 19.53 -6.90
N THR A 105 29.42 18.26 -6.70
CA THR A 105 28.65 17.11 -7.17
C THR A 105 27.46 16.89 -6.26
N ALA A 106 26.30 16.62 -6.84
CA ALA A 106 25.11 16.21 -6.10
C ALA A 106 24.49 14.95 -6.68
N THR A 107 23.89 14.15 -5.81
CA THR A 107 23.13 12.95 -6.17
C THR A 107 21.71 13.08 -5.65
N LEU A 108 20.74 12.68 -6.48
CA LEU A 108 19.34 12.53 -6.07
C LEU A 108 18.97 11.07 -6.29
N GLU A 109 18.73 10.37 -5.20
CA GLU A 109 18.08 9.07 -5.20
C GLU A 109 16.62 9.31 -4.81
N ARG A 110 15.68 8.80 -5.59
CA ARG A 110 14.26 8.99 -5.33
C ARG A 110 13.48 7.72 -5.57
N TYR A 111 12.36 7.64 -4.88
CA TYR A 111 11.42 6.55 -5.01
C TYR A 111 9.99 7.08 -5.09
N ASP A 112 9.20 6.45 -5.96
CA ASP A 112 7.78 6.73 -6.13
C ASP A 112 6.99 5.52 -5.65
N ASN A 113 5.99 5.75 -4.80
CA ASN A 113 5.05 4.70 -4.43
C ASN A 113 4.03 4.53 -5.55
N VAL A 114 3.68 3.28 -5.86
CA VAL A 114 2.72 2.93 -6.90
C VAL A 114 1.74 1.92 -6.34
N GLU A 115 0.46 2.26 -6.30
CA GLU A 115 -0.61 1.30 -6.01
C GLU A 115 -0.74 0.33 -7.17
N ASN A 116 -0.69 -0.95 -6.85
CA ASN A 116 -0.91 -2.04 -7.76
C ASN A 116 -1.92 -3.01 -7.16
N SER A 117 -2.47 -3.86 -8.01
CA SER A 117 -3.42 -4.89 -7.60
C SER A 117 -3.21 -6.19 -8.35
N ASN A 118 -3.39 -7.32 -7.67
CA ASN A 118 -3.41 -8.64 -8.29
C ASN A 118 -4.81 -9.23 -8.19
N GLU A 119 -5.38 -9.58 -9.35
CA GLU A 119 -6.65 -10.30 -9.40
C GLU A 119 -6.42 -11.80 -9.42
N SER A 120 -7.21 -12.52 -8.65
CA SER A 120 -7.24 -13.98 -8.63
C SER A 120 -8.66 -14.50 -8.61
N MET A 121 -8.80 -15.74 -9.08
CA MET A 121 -10.08 -16.37 -9.29
C MET A 121 -10.07 -17.79 -8.76
N HIS A 122 -10.98 -18.08 -7.84
CA HIS A 122 -11.11 -19.40 -7.22
C HIS A 122 -12.52 -19.95 -7.43
N GLU A 123 -12.61 -21.25 -7.69
CA GLU A 123 -13.88 -21.98 -7.79
C GLU A 123 -13.94 -23.06 -6.71
N PHE A 124 -15.08 -23.14 -6.03
CA PHE A 124 -15.34 -24.13 -5.00
C PHE A 124 -16.53 -24.98 -5.42
N GLY A 125 -16.42 -26.29 -5.21
CA GLY A 125 -17.46 -27.25 -5.55
C GLY A 125 -17.56 -28.36 -4.52
N THR A 126 -18.09 -29.49 -4.95
CA THR A 126 -18.42 -30.64 -4.08
C THR A 126 -17.23 -31.39 -3.48
N ASP A 127 -16.02 -31.05 -3.91
CA ASP A 127 -14.76 -31.65 -3.42
C ASP A 127 -13.95 -30.69 -2.53
N SER A 128 -14.52 -29.51 -2.21
CA SER A 128 -13.86 -28.51 -1.37
C SER A 128 -14.10 -28.78 0.12
N GLU A 129 -13.27 -28.20 1.00
CA GLU A 129 -13.51 -28.21 2.44
C GLU A 129 -14.80 -27.45 2.81
N LEU A 130 -15.27 -26.56 1.94
CA LEU A 130 -16.52 -25.80 2.06
C LEU A 130 -17.79 -26.61 1.72
N THR A 131 -17.64 -27.85 1.24
CA THR A 131 -18.75 -28.64 0.67
C THR A 131 -19.98 -28.72 1.57
N THR A 132 -19.80 -28.87 2.88
CA THR A 132 -20.92 -28.94 3.83
C THR A 132 -21.71 -27.63 3.87
N ALA A 133 -21.03 -26.49 4.00
CA ALA A 133 -21.65 -25.17 4.05
C ALA A 133 -22.26 -24.80 2.68
N LEU A 134 -21.57 -25.06 1.57
CA LEU A 134 -22.08 -24.83 0.21
C LEU A 134 -23.38 -25.60 -0.06
N ASN A 135 -23.46 -26.86 0.40
CA ASN A 135 -24.68 -27.65 0.27
C ASN A 135 -25.85 -27.09 1.10
N ALA A 136 -25.57 -26.62 2.33
CA ALA A 136 -26.58 -26.00 3.18
C ALA A 136 -27.13 -24.71 2.55
N VAL A 137 -26.23 -23.81 2.11
CA VAL A 137 -26.58 -22.57 1.42
C VAL A 137 -27.35 -22.85 0.13
N GLY A 138 -26.83 -23.72 -0.74
CA GLY A 138 -27.49 -24.07 -2.00
C GLY A 138 -28.89 -24.67 -1.80
N SER A 139 -29.08 -25.50 -0.75
CA SER A 139 -30.40 -26.02 -0.38
C SER A 139 -31.38 -24.93 0.02
N VAL A 140 -30.93 -23.97 0.84
CA VAL A 140 -31.74 -22.83 1.29
C VAL A 140 -32.09 -21.90 0.12
N LEU A 141 -31.13 -21.59 -0.76
CA LEU A 141 -31.37 -20.78 -1.97
C LEU A 141 -32.44 -21.42 -2.87
N ARG A 142 -32.32 -22.73 -3.16
CA ARG A 142 -33.32 -23.47 -3.94
C ARG A 142 -34.69 -23.44 -3.29
N SER A 143 -34.76 -23.59 -1.97
CA SER A 143 -36.01 -23.59 -1.22
C SER A 143 -36.69 -22.23 -1.23
N ALA A 144 -35.91 -21.14 -1.20
CA ALA A 144 -36.41 -19.77 -1.35
C ALA A 144 -36.76 -19.41 -2.80
N GLY A 145 -36.21 -20.13 -3.78
CA GLY A 145 -36.35 -19.82 -5.21
C GLY A 145 -35.32 -18.83 -5.74
N ALA A 146 -34.25 -18.58 -4.99
CA ALA A 146 -33.09 -17.79 -5.43
C ALA A 146 -32.14 -18.65 -6.28
N LEU A 147 -31.43 -18.00 -7.22
CA LEU A 147 -30.43 -18.63 -8.09
C LEU A 147 -29.04 -18.62 -7.47
N SER A 148 -28.69 -17.53 -6.78
CA SER A 148 -27.40 -17.35 -6.13
C SER A 148 -27.50 -16.27 -5.05
N VAL A 149 -26.47 -16.22 -4.21
CA VAL A 149 -26.15 -15.07 -3.35
C VAL A 149 -24.80 -14.54 -3.77
N THR A 150 -24.68 -13.21 -3.84
CA THR A 150 -23.45 -12.48 -4.15
C THR A 150 -23.08 -11.65 -2.93
N VAL A 151 -21.83 -11.75 -2.52
CA VAL A 151 -21.25 -11.01 -1.40
C VAL A 151 -20.16 -10.11 -1.95
N GLU A 152 -20.27 -8.81 -1.71
CA GLU A 152 -19.20 -7.85 -1.96
C GLU A 152 -18.50 -7.54 -0.64
N TYR A 153 -17.18 -7.50 -0.65
CA TYR A 153 -16.39 -7.27 0.55
C TYR A 153 -15.15 -6.45 0.24
N THR A 154 -14.70 -5.69 1.22
CA THR A 154 -13.45 -4.92 1.16
C THR A 154 -12.85 -4.77 2.55
N GLY A 155 -11.56 -4.49 2.62
CA GLY A 155 -10.86 -4.27 3.87
C GLY A 155 -9.41 -3.87 3.68
N CYS A 156 -8.81 -3.34 4.74
CA CYS A 156 -7.40 -3.06 4.91
C CYS A 156 -7.01 -3.13 6.41
N GLY A 157 -5.90 -3.79 6.72
CA GLY A 157 -5.44 -3.94 8.11
C GLY A 157 -6.49 -4.61 9.00
N ASP A 158 -6.78 -4.01 10.16
CA ASP A 158 -7.80 -4.52 11.09
C ASP A 158 -9.23 -4.07 10.72
N SER A 159 -9.41 -3.33 9.62
CA SER A 159 -10.68 -2.75 9.21
C SER A 159 -11.15 -3.39 7.91
N GLY A 160 -12.30 -4.05 7.92
CA GLY A 160 -12.85 -4.66 6.72
C GLY A 160 -14.06 -5.51 7.04
N GLY A 161 -14.75 -5.93 5.99
CA GLY A 161 -15.89 -6.83 6.14
C GLY A 161 -16.75 -6.90 4.90
N VAL A 162 -17.94 -7.45 5.11
CA VAL A 162 -18.97 -7.55 4.08
C VAL A 162 -19.63 -6.19 3.88
N GLU A 163 -19.63 -5.73 2.62
CA GLU A 163 -20.30 -4.50 2.21
C GLU A 163 -21.76 -4.78 1.85
N THR A 164 -21.99 -5.83 1.06
CA THR A 164 -23.33 -6.20 0.62
C THR A 164 -23.52 -7.71 0.53
N ILE A 165 -24.75 -8.16 0.80
CA ILE A 165 -25.23 -9.52 0.53
C ILE A 165 -26.48 -9.39 -0.32
N THR A 166 -26.41 -9.89 -1.55
CA THR A 166 -27.50 -9.74 -2.54
C THR A 166 -27.93 -11.08 -3.11
N LEU A 167 -29.24 -11.37 -3.04
CA LEU A 167 -29.82 -12.55 -3.65
C LEU A 167 -30.22 -12.29 -5.11
N GLN A 168 -29.80 -13.18 -6.01
CA GLN A 168 -30.24 -13.19 -7.40
C GLN A 168 -31.47 -14.08 -7.55
N TRP A 169 -32.50 -13.57 -8.22
CA TRP A 169 -33.76 -14.27 -8.46
C TRP A 169 -33.98 -14.51 -9.96
N PRO A 170 -34.70 -15.57 -10.37
CA PRO A 170 -35.03 -15.79 -11.79
C PRO A 170 -36.10 -14.83 -12.32
N GLY A 171 -36.71 -14.02 -11.45
CA GLY A 171 -37.79 -13.10 -11.75
C GLY A 171 -37.99 -12.10 -10.61
N SER A 172 -39.24 -11.85 -10.20
CA SER A 172 -39.52 -10.98 -9.05
C SER A 172 -38.88 -11.51 -7.76
N PRO A 173 -38.28 -10.64 -6.92
CA PRO A 173 -37.68 -11.06 -5.66
C PRO A 173 -38.65 -11.84 -4.78
N GLY A 174 -38.18 -12.98 -4.27
CA GLY A 174 -38.89 -13.78 -3.27
C GLY A 174 -38.68 -13.25 -1.86
N THR A 175 -38.98 -14.08 -0.87
CA THR A 175 -38.66 -13.80 0.53
C THR A 175 -37.24 -14.32 0.82
N PRO A 176 -36.30 -13.46 1.24
CA PRO A 176 -34.97 -13.91 1.65
C PRO A 176 -35.05 -14.94 2.79
N PRO A 177 -34.16 -15.94 2.82
CA PRO A 177 -34.06 -16.84 3.96
C PRO A 177 -33.68 -16.08 5.23
N ALA A 178 -34.23 -16.49 6.38
CA ALA A 178 -33.90 -15.88 7.66
C ALA A 178 -32.74 -16.58 8.39
N SER A 179 -32.65 -17.91 8.27
CA SER A 179 -31.63 -18.73 8.92
C SER A 179 -31.17 -19.88 8.04
N ILE A 180 -29.98 -20.40 8.36
CA ILE A 180 -29.40 -21.60 7.76
C ILE A 180 -28.95 -22.53 8.88
N ALA A 181 -29.27 -23.82 8.73
CA ALA A 181 -28.75 -24.88 9.57
C ALA A 181 -27.50 -25.49 8.91
N ILE A 182 -26.34 -25.33 9.53
CA ILE A 182 -25.08 -25.90 9.06
C ILE A 182 -24.62 -26.98 10.06
N PRO A 183 -24.35 -28.22 9.60
CA PRO A 183 -23.77 -29.24 10.46
C PRO A 183 -22.36 -28.82 10.91
N ARG A 184 -22.12 -28.80 12.23
CA ARG A 184 -20.79 -28.54 12.77
C ARG A 184 -19.85 -29.70 12.44
N LEU A 185 -18.76 -29.43 11.75
CA LEU A 185 -17.65 -30.38 11.61
C LEU A 185 -16.81 -30.31 12.89
N ASP A 186 -17.00 -31.27 13.80
CA ASP A 186 -16.19 -31.37 15.01
C ASP A 186 -14.72 -31.66 14.69
N TYR A 187 -13.91 -30.62 14.47
CA TYR A 187 -12.46 -30.71 14.58
C TYR A 187 -12.07 -30.68 16.07
N GLY A 188 -12.30 -31.80 16.77
CA GLY A 188 -11.57 -32.12 17.99
C GLY A 188 -12.25 -31.93 19.36
N SER A 189 -13.58 -31.89 19.46
CA SER A 189 -14.25 -31.94 20.78
C SER A 189 -15.07 -33.22 20.97
N ALA A 190 -14.67 -34.05 21.94
CA ALA A 190 -15.35 -35.28 22.32
C ALA A 190 -16.62 -35.01 23.15
N ALA A 191 -17.54 -34.19 22.65
CA ALA A 191 -18.82 -33.91 23.28
C ALA A 191 -19.98 -34.11 22.30
N SER A 192 -20.01 -35.29 21.65
CA SER A 192 -21.25 -35.80 21.05
C SER A 192 -22.29 -35.93 22.17
N SER A 193 -23.26 -35.01 22.17
CA SER A 193 -24.40 -35.06 23.09
C SER A 193 -25.29 -36.23 22.69
N THR A 194 -25.05 -37.39 23.29
CA THR A 194 -25.87 -38.58 23.05
C THR A 194 -27.20 -38.47 23.77
N THR A 195 -28.30 -38.47 23.02
CA THR A 195 -29.62 -38.94 23.50
C THR A 195 -29.98 -40.14 22.63
N ASP A 196 -30.28 -41.29 23.25
CA ASP A 196 -30.67 -42.55 22.58
C ASP A 196 -29.64 -43.20 21.62
N GLY A 197 -28.34 -43.06 21.87
CA GLY A 197 -27.30 -43.86 21.19
C GLY A 197 -27.13 -43.54 19.69
N LYS A 198 -27.71 -42.44 19.20
CA LYS A 198 -27.45 -41.86 17.89
C LYS A 198 -26.58 -40.63 18.08
N SER A 199 -25.36 -40.63 17.54
CA SER A 199 -24.61 -39.38 17.35
C SER A 199 -25.41 -38.54 16.35
N MET A 200 -26.16 -37.56 16.86
CA MET A 200 -26.70 -36.50 16.02
C MET A 200 -25.54 -35.52 15.81
N PRO A 201 -25.25 -35.09 14.57
CA PRO A 201 -24.34 -33.98 14.38
C PRO A 201 -24.90 -32.77 15.13
N ASP A 202 -24.05 -32.03 15.82
CA ASP A 202 -24.46 -30.75 16.40
C ASP A 202 -24.79 -29.81 15.24
N ILE A 203 -26.01 -29.27 15.23
CA ILE A 203 -26.48 -28.39 14.16
C ILE A 203 -26.45 -26.98 14.73
N GLU A 204 -25.62 -26.13 14.15
CA GLU A 204 -25.62 -24.71 14.47
C GLU A 204 -26.59 -24.00 13.52
N GLU A 205 -27.58 -23.31 14.11
CA GLU A 205 -28.48 -22.44 13.38
C GLU A 205 -27.89 -21.02 13.40
N HIS A 206 -27.56 -20.52 12.21
CA HIS A 206 -27.04 -19.18 12.00
C HIS A 206 -28.10 -18.32 11.31
N SER A 207 -28.01 -17.00 11.44
CA SER A 207 -28.72 -16.13 10.51
C SER A 207 -28.19 -16.37 9.09
N PHE A 208 -29.02 -16.08 8.08
CA PHE A 208 -28.59 -16.23 6.70
C PHE A 208 -27.32 -15.41 6.41
N ASP A 209 -27.30 -14.15 6.87
CA ASP A 209 -26.18 -13.24 6.63
C ASP A 209 -24.90 -13.72 7.34
N ASP A 210 -24.97 -14.12 8.62
CA ASP A 210 -23.80 -14.64 9.35
C ASP A 210 -23.24 -15.91 8.71
N ALA A 211 -24.12 -16.80 8.22
CA ALA A 211 -23.70 -18.03 7.55
C ALA A 211 -22.98 -17.75 6.23
N ILE A 212 -23.44 -16.77 5.47
CA ILE A 212 -22.82 -16.34 4.22
C ILE A 212 -21.49 -15.62 4.47
N GLU A 213 -21.43 -14.78 5.50
CA GLU A 213 -20.21 -14.09 5.90
C GLU A 213 -19.13 -15.07 6.39
N ASN A 214 -19.48 -16.03 7.26
CA ASN A 214 -18.52 -17.07 7.68
C ASN A 214 -18.02 -17.89 6.50
N LEU A 215 -18.92 -18.27 5.58
CA LEU A 215 -18.54 -19.00 4.37
C LEU A 215 -17.62 -18.20 3.45
N LEU A 216 -17.81 -16.87 3.36
CA LEU A 216 -16.88 -15.98 2.66
C LEU A 216 -15.50 -16.03 3.30
N TYR A 217 -15.39 -15.87 4.61
CA TYR A 217 -14.09 -15.87 5.29
C TYR A 217 -13.38 -17.23 5.17
N ASP A 218 -14.11 -18.34 5.29
CA ASP A 218 -13.56 -19.68 5.04
C ASP A 218 -13.05 -19.82 3.58
N ALA A 219 -13.76 -19.23 2.60
CA ALA A 219 -13.35 -19.24 1.20
C ALA A 219 -12.10 -18.39 0.94
N ILE A 220 -12.00 -17.22 1.59
CA ILE A 220 -10.81 -16.34 1.52
C ILE A 220 -9.59 -17.05 2.11
N ASP A 221 -9.73 -17.67 3.29
CA ASP A 221 -8.63 -18.40 3.93
C ASP A 221 -8.19 -19.60 3.08
N LEU A 222 -9.15 -20.39 2.57
CA LEU A 222 -8.85 -21.53 1.71
C LEU A 222 -8.21 -21.13 0.37
N ALA A 223 -8.54 -19.95 -0.14
CA ALA A 223 -7.93 -19.38 -1.35
C ALA A 223 -6.48 -18.89 -1.13
N GLY A 224 -5.99 -18.88 0.12
CA GLY A 224 -4.66 -18.42 0.47
C GLY A 224 -4.55 -16.91 0.67
N HIS A 225 -5.69 -16.24 0.84
CA HIS A 225 -5.81 -14.79 0.99
C HIS A 225 -6.13 -14.38 2.43
N SER A 226 -5.76 -15.22 3.40
CA SER A 226 -5.92 -14.89 4.81
C SER A 226 -4.92 -13.84 5.25
N GLY A 227 -5.43 -12.86 5.99
CA GLY A 227 -4.63 -11.78 6.56
C GLY A 227 -4.68 -10.53 5.69
N TRP A 228 -5.53 -9.59 6.08
CA TRP A 228 -5.53 -8.18 5.66
C TRP A 228 -4.24 -7.42 6.10
N GLU A 229 -3.17 -8.15 6.41
CA GLU A 229 -2.05 -7.72 7.26
C GLU A 229 -1.06 -6.78 6.56
N ASN A 230 -1.10 -6.68 5.23
CA ASN A 230 -0.25 -5.75 4.48
C ASN A 230 -0.72 -4.29 4.56
N ASN A 231 -1.89 -4.03 5.13
CA ASN A 231 -2.51 -2.70 5.29
C ASN A 231 -2.81 -1.95 3.97
N ASP A 232 -2.37 -2.46 2.82
CA ASP A 232 -2.75 -2.03 1.48
C ASP A 232 -4.18 -2.50 1.14
N GLY A 233 -4.61 -3.60 1.78
CA GLY A 233 -5.98 -4.07 1.73
C GLY A 233 -6.32 -4.86 0.48
N GLY A 234 -7.61 -4.94 0.21
CA GLY A 234 -8.13 -5.71 -0.90
C GLY A 234 -9.65 -5.81 -0.86
N GLY A 235 -10.18 -6.68 -1.70
CA GLY A 235 -11.61 -6.92 -1.73
C GLY A 235 -11.97 -7.88 -2.83
N GLY A 236 -13.27 -8.02 -3.06
CA GLY A 236 -13.71 -8.93 -4.08
C GLY A 236 -15.19 -9.22 -4.07
N THR A 237 -15.54 -10.20 -4.87
CA THR A 237 -16.90 -10.71 -4.99
C THR A 237 -16.90 -12.22 -4.80
N PHE A 238 -17.75 -12.70 -3.88
CA PHE A 238 -18.00 -14.11 -3.67
C PHE A 238 -19.43 -14.46 -4.06
N ILE A 239 -19.58 -15.45 -4.94
CA ILE A 239 -20.88 -15.88 -5.45
C ILE A 239 -21.09 -17.33 -5.08
N VAL A 240 -22.19 -17.64 -4.39
CA VAL A 240 -22.61 -19.02 -4.12
C VAL A 240 -23.88 -19.31 -4.90
N HIS A 241 -23.86 -20.37 -5.69
CA HIS A 241 -24.96 -20.81 -6.52
C HIS A 241 -25.85 -21.83 -5.81
N ALA A 242 -27.12 -21.85 -6.22
CA ALA A 242 -28.12 -22.80 -5.74
C ALA A 242 -27.77 -24.28 -5.99
N ASP A 243 -26.79 -24.58 -6.86
CA ASP A 243 -26.28 -25.93 -7.12
C ASP A 243 -25.11 -26.35 -6.22
N ALA A 244 -24.79 -25.55 -5.19
CA ALA A 244 -23.69 -25.75 -4.24
C ALA A 244 -22.29 -25.62 -4.86
N THR A 245 -22.17 -24.83 -5.93
CA THR A 245 -20.89 -24.30 -6.41
C THR A 245 -20.71 -22.86 -5.95
N ALA A 246 -19.46 -22.40 -5.87
CA ALA A 246 -19.15 -21.01 -5.56
C ALA A 246 -17.92 -20.52 -6.31
N ARG A 247 -17.81 -19.20 -6.44
CA ARG A 247 -16.75 -18.49 -7.17
C ARG A 247 -16.31 -17.28 -6.35
N LEU A 248 -15.01 -17.15 -6.09
CA LEU A 248 -14.40 -16.03 -5.35
C LEU A 248 -13.44 -15.26 -6.26
N GLU A 249 -13.87 -14.10 -6.72
CA GLU A 249 -13.02 -13.10 -7.38
C GLU A 249 -12.38 -12.25 -6.28
N HIS A 250 -11.06 -12.33 -6.16
CA HIS A 250 -10.31 -11.57 -5.15
C HIS A 250 -9.30 -10.65 -5.80
N CYS A 251 -9.17 -9.45 -5.24
CA CYS A 251 -8.22 -8.43 -5.61
C CYS A 251 -7.36 -8.08 -4.39
N ASP A 252 -6.07 -8.42 -4.46
CA ASP A 252 -5.07 -8.01 -3.48
C ASP A 252 -4.50 -6.66 -3.89
N ASN A 253 -4.66 -5.63 -3.06
CA ASN A 253 -3.98 -4.36 -3.28
C ASN A 253 -2.60 -4.40 -2.63
N PHE A 254 -1.61 -3.76 -3.26
CA PHE A 254 -0.28 -3.61 -2.70
C PHE A 254 0.40 -2.34 -3.20
N THR A 255 1.24 -1.75 -2.36
CA THR A 255 2.09 -0.63 -2.76
C THR A 255 3.47 -1.12 -3.17
N ASP A 256 3.90 -0.81 -4.40
CA ASP A 256 5.27 -1.04 -4.88
C ASP A 256 6.06 0.27 -4.92
N THR A 257 7.38 0.18 -5.04
CA THR A 257 8.27 1.33 -5.02
C THR A 257 9.20 1.33 -6.24
N VAL A 258 9.10 2.37 -7.07
CA VAL A 258 9.98 2.56 -8.24
C VAL A 258 11.10 3.53 -7.92
N ASN A 259 12.35 3.09 -8.09
CA ASN A 259 13.53 3.86 -7.73
C ASN A 259 14.23 4.47 -8.95
N ASN A 260 14.64 5.74 -8.85
CA ASN A 260 15.40 6.47 -9.86
C ASN A 260 16.60 7.19 -9.22
N SER A 261 17.71 7.32 -9.95
CA SER A 261 18.92 8.00 -9.47
C SER A 261 19.46 8.97 -10.51
N TYR A 262 19.82 10.16 -10.06
CA TYR A 262 20.32 11.26 -10.88
C TYR A 262 21.60 11.84 -10.29
N ILE A 263 22.52 12.27 -11.15
CA ILE A 263 23.74 12.96 -10.77
C ILE A 263 23.71 14.36 -11.38
N PHE A 264 23.90 15.36 -10.53
CA PHE A 264 24.07 16.75 -10.92
C PHE A 264 25.49 17.19 -10.58
N GLY A 265 26.02 18.16 -11.32
CA GLY A 265 27.32 18.71 -11.00
C GLY A 265 27.60 19.97 -11.77
N THR A 266 28.50 20.80 -11.26
CA THR A 266 28.87 22.09 -11.85
C THR A 266 29.71 21.98 -13.13
N GLY A 267 29.80 20.79 -13.74
CA GLY A 267 30.49 20.55 -15.00
C GLY A 267 29.61 20.93 -16.19
N SER A 268 30.15 21.69 -17.14
CA SER A 268 29.40 22.10 -18.34
C SER A 268 28.93 20.88 -19.14
N HIS A 269 27.61 20.78 -19.37
CA HIS A 269 27.06 19.93 -20.42
C HIS A 269 27.63 20.38 -21.78
N ASP A 270 28.57 19.61 -22.34
CA ASP A 270 28.87 19.69 -23.78
C ASP A 270 27.83 18.81 -24.48
N ALA A 271 26.76 19.44 -24.98
CA ALA A 271 25.74 18.78 -25.78
C ALA A 271 26.36 18.42 -27.14
N SER A 272 26.81 17.18 -27.29
CA SER A 272 26.98 16.61 -28.63
C SER A 272 25.64 16.03 -29.07
N GLU A 273 24.98 16.79 -29.96
CA GLU A 273 23.80 16.39 -30.72
C GLU A 273 24.02 15.06 -31.44
N GLY A 274 22.94 14.28 -31.48
CA GLY A 274 22.89 12.97 -32.09
C GLY A 274 23.19 12.96 -33.58
N GLY A 275 23.85 11.89 -34.01
CA GLY A 275 23.83 11.41 -35.38
C GLY A 275 23.16 10.05 -35.42
N GLU A 276 21.88 10.02 -35.79
CA GLU A 276 21.26 8.87 -36.46
C GLU A 276 21.79 8.80 -37.91
N PRO A 277 21.85 7.61 -38.54
CA PRO A 277 20.69 6.74 -38.83
C PRO A 277 20.77 5.29 -38.34
#